data_AF-A0A433DIM3-F1
#
_entry.id   AF-A0A433DIM3-F1
#
_cell.length_a   1.000
_cell.length_b   1.000
_cell.length_c   1.000
_cell.angle_alpha   90.00
_cell.angle_beta   90.00
_cell.angle_gamma   90.00
#
_symmetry.space_group_name_H-M   'P 1'
#
loop_
_entity.id
_entity.type
_entity.pdbx_description
1 polymer ?
#
loop_
_entity_poly.entity_id
_entity_poly.type
_entity_poly.pdbx_seq_one_letter_code
_entity_poly.pdbx_strand_id
1 'polypeptide(L)'
;MGVQVMLLKNMSGSLVNGSMGKIIGFRSYGDGEKLPMVRFDNDEIQTIGQDLWEYKVGDIQQASRIQLPLRLAWALSIHKSQGQTIKYLCVDIGKSFTTGMVYVALSRGTHLAGIE
;
A
#
# COMPACT_ATOMS: atom_id res chain seq x y z
N MET A 1 -7.46 -16.48 6.15
CA MET A 1 -6.24 -15.65 6.00
C MET A 1 -6.35 -14.93 4.67
N GLY A 2 -6.16 -13.61 4.62
CA GLY A 2 -6.24 -12.80 3.40
C GLY A 2 -4.91 -12.07 3.16
N VAL A 3 -4.61 -11.75 1.90
CA VAL A 3 -3.36 -11.05 1.52
C VAL A 3 -3.44 -9.58 1.95
N GLN A 4 -2.41 -9.08 2.66
CA GLN A 4 -2.28 -7.66 3.00
C GLN A 4 -1.90 -6.85 1.76
N VAL A 5 -2.67 -5.79 1.49
CA VAL A 5 -2.46 -4.88 0.37
C VAL A 5 -2.52 -3.42 0.82
N MET A 6 -1.95 -2.55 0.00
CA MET A 6 -1.98 -1.10 0.15
C MET A 6 -2.52 -0.49 -1.14
N LEU A 7 -3.41 0.48 -0.99
CA LEU A 7 -3.95 1.28 -2.08
C LEU A 7 -2.93 2.32 -2.55
N LEU A 8 -2.80 2.46 -3.88
CA LEU A 8 -1.80 3.31 -4.52
C LEU A 8 -2.33 4.64 -5.05
N LYS A 9 -3.65 4.85 -5.02
CA LYS A 9 -4.33 6.05 -5.53
C LYS A 9 -5.50 6.43 -4.63
N ASN A 10 -5.86 7.70 -4.65
CA ASN A 10 -7.06 8.15 -3.95
C ASN A 10 -8.30 7.68 -4.71
N MET A 11 -9.23 7.05 -4.01
CA MET A 11 -10.50 6.56 -4.57
C MET A 11 -11.69 7.31 -4.00
N SER A 12 -11.64 7.71 -2.72
CA SER A 12 -12.71 8.44 -2.03
C SER A 12 -12.13 9.34 -0.94
N GLY A 13 -12.97 10.10 -0.23
CA GLY A 13 -12.53 10.89 0.92
C GLY A 13 -11.97 10.05 2.07
N SER A 14 -12.39 8.78 2.18
CA SER A 14 -11.94 7.83 3.21
C SER A 14 -10.81 6.91 2.72
N LEU A 15 -10.70 6.68 1.41
CA LEU A 15 -9.72 5.78 0.80
C LEU A 15 -8.70 6.55 -0.02
N VAL A 16 -7.53 6.75 0.58
CA VAL A 16 -6.43 7.52 0.03
C VAL A 16 -5.23 6.63 -0.29
N ASN A 17 -4.27 7.16 -1.04
CA ASN A 17 -3.00 6.49 -1.25
C ASN A 17 -2.33 6.18 0.10
N GLY A 18 -1.97 4.91 0.31
CA GLY A 18 -1.47 4.39 1.58
C GLY A 18 -2.53 3.66 2.42
N SER A 19 -3.83 3.74 2.08
CA SER A 19 -4.86 2.99 2.80
C SER A 19 -4.56 1.49 2.75
N MET A 20 -4.46 0.89 3.94
CA MET A 20 -4.13 -0.52 4.14
C MET A 20 -5.41 -1.36 4.20
N GLY A 21 -5.34 -2.59 3.68
CA GLY A 21 -6.45 -3.51 3.73
C GLY A 21 -6.04 -4.96 3.47
N LYS A 22 -7.02 -5.86 3.57
CA LYS A 22 -6.87 -7.28 3.28
C LYS A 22 -7.80 -7.70 2.16
N ILE A 23 -7.28 -8.48 1.21
CA ILE A 23 -8.14 -9.14 0.20
C ILE A 23 -9.01 -10.16 0.93
N ILE A 24 -10.32 -10.01 0.79
CA ILE A 24 -11.34 -10.90 1.39
C ILE A 24 -12.02 -11.82 0.37
N GLY A 25 -11.79 -11.60 -0.92
CA GLY A 25 -12.36 -12.40 -1.99
C GLY A 25 -12.17 -11.76 -3.37
N PHE A 26 -12.81 -12.35 -4.37
CA PHE A 26 -12.85 -11.83 -5.73
C PHE A 26 -14.29 -11.84 -6.23
N ARG A 27 -14.74 -10.72 -6.81
CA ARG A 27 -16.06 -10.60 -7.44
C ARG A 27 -15.93 -10.91 -8.93
N SER A 28 -16.75 -11.83 -9.42
CA SER A 28 -16.84 -12.14 -10.85
C SER A 28 -17.80 -11.17 -11.53
N TYR A 29 -17.39 -10.66 -12.69
CA TYR A 29 -18.25 -9.96 -13.63
C TYR A 29 -18.60 -10.87 -14.82
N GLY A 30 -19.62 -10.50 -15.58
CA GLY A 30 -20.23 -11.34 -16.63
C GLY A 30 -19.27 -11.91 -17.67
N ASP A 31 -18.13 -11.25 -17.88
CA ASP A 31 -17.09 -11.66 -18.85
C ASP A 31 -16.01 -12.59 -18.25
N GLY A 32 -16.24 -13.13 -17.04
CA GLY A 32 -15.26 -13.97 -16.35
C GLY A 32 -14.13 -13.19 -15.67
N GLU A 33 -14.14 -11.85 -15.77
CA GLU A 33 -13.20 -10.98 -15.06
C GLU A 33 -13.45 -11.06 -13.54
N LYS A 34 -12.36 -11.27 -12.79
CA LYS A 34 -12.38 -11.36 -11.32
C LYS A 34 -11.65 -10.16 -10.73
N LEU A 35 -12.39 -9.28 -10.07
CA LEU A 35 -11.83 -8.12 -9.39
C LEU A 35 -11.67 -8.39 -7.89
N PRO A 36 -10.54 -8.01 -7.27
CA PRO A 36 -10.33 -8.22 -5.85
C PRO A 36 -11.28 -7.36 -5.02
N MET A 37 -11.81 -7.97 -3.96
CA MET A 37 -12.54 -7.29 -2.90
C MET A 37 -11.60 -7.08 -1.71
N VAL A 38 -11.42 -5.83 -1.32
CA VAL A 38 -10.52 -5.44 -0.22
C VAL A 38 -11.35 -4.89 0.92
N ARG A 39 -11.14 -5.42 2.13
CA ARG A 39 -11.58 -4.79 3.38
C ARG A 39 -10.46 -3.91 3.89
N PHE A 40 -10.68 -2.61 3.94
CA PHE A 40 -9.73 -1.64 4.44
C PHE A 40 -9.78 -1.52 5.97
N ASP A 41 -8.75 -0.90 6.55
CA ASP A 41 -8.63 -0.71 8.01
C ASP A 41 -9.72 0.19 8.61
N ASN A 42 -10.48 0.92 7.77
CA ASN A 42 -11.66 1.71 8.15
C ASN A 42 -12.97 0.91 8.06
N ASP A 43 -12.88 -0.43 7.96
CA ASP A 43 -13.97 -1.38 7.75
C ASP A 43 -14.74 -1.25 6.43
N GLU A 44 -14.33 -0.32 5.55
CA GLU A 44 -14.91 -0.17 4.22
C GLU A 44 -14.50 -1.35 3.33
N ILE A 45 -15.47 -1.93 2.62
CA ILE A 45 -15.24 -2.99 1.64
C ILE A 45 -15.44 -2.42 0.25
N GLN A 46 -14.40 -2.48 -0.57
CA GLN A 46 -14.46 -2.04 -1.96
C GLN A 46 -13.98 -3.11 -2.93
N THR A 47 -14.61 -3.14 -4.09
CA THR A 47 -14.14 -3.92 -5.25
C THR A 47 -13.20 -3.04 -6.05
N ILE A 48 -11.95 -3.47 -6.20
CA ILE A 48 -10.91 -2.64 -6.81
C ILE A 48 -10.76 -3.00 -8.30
N GLY A 49 -11.08 -2.05 -9.17
CA GLY A 49 -10.91 -2.16 -10.62
C GLY A 49 -9.51 -1.75 -11.11
N GLN A 50 -9.25 -1.99 -12.38
CA GLN A 50 -8.03 -1.51 -13.03
C GLN A 50 -8.08 0.00 -13.22
N ASP A 51 -6.92 0.64 -13.18
CA ASP A 51 -6.78 2.08 -13.38
C ASP A 51 -5.63 2.37 -14.36
N LEU A 52 -5.74 3.49 -15.07
CA LEU A 52 -4.74 3.97 -16.02
C LEU A 52 -3.67 4.79 -15.28
N TRP A 53 -2.42 4.44 -15.52
CA TRP A 53 -1.25 5.13 -15.03
C TRP A 53 -0.56 5.76 -16.23
N GLU A 54 -0.39 7.07 -16.22
CA GLU A 54 0.28 7.80 -17.30
C GLU A 54 1.62 8.33 -16.83
N TYR A 55 2.64 8.19 -17.69
CA TYR A 55 3.95 8.79 -17.50
C TYR A 55 4.19 9.83 -18.60
N LYS A 56 4.31 11.09 -18.19
CA LYS A 56 4.51 12.24 -19.08
C LYS A 56 5.88 12.86 -18.81
N VAL A 57 6.56 13.26 -19.89
CA VAL A 57 7.81 14.03 -19.84
C VAL A 57 7.53 15.36 -20.54
N GLY A 58 7.40 16.43 -19.75
CA GLY A 58 6.76 17.67 -20.21
C GLY A 58 5.27 17.42 -20.53
N ASP A 59 4.81 17.95 -21.66
CA ASP A 59 3.44 17.75 -22.15
C ASP A 59 3.26 16.49 -23.00
N ILE A 60 4.33 15.72 -23.22
CA ILE A 60 4.30 14.52 -24.07
C ILE A 60 4.11 13.28 -23.20
N GLN A 61 3.04 12.53 -23.46
CA GLN A 61 2.84 11.20 -22.89
C GLN A 61 3.82 10.21 -23.50
N GLN A 62 4.70 9.64 -22.67
CA GLN A 62 5.67 8.64 -23.11
C GLN A 62 5.17 7.21 -22.92
N ALA A 63 4.45 6.94 -21.84
CA ALA A 63 3.99 5.60 -21.53
C ALA A 63 2.68 5.63 -20.74
N SER A 64 1.91 4.56 -20.88
CA SER A 64 0.79 4.29 -20.00
C SER A 64 0.76 2.83 -19.58
N ARG A 65 0.13 2.57 -18.43
CA ARG A 65 -0.03 1.24 -17.87
C ARG A 65 -1.42 1.10 -17.28
N ILE A 66 -2.12 0.03 -17.62
CA ILE A 66 -3.39 -0.33 -16.98
C ILE A 66 -3.09 -1.39 -15.92
N GLN A 67 -3.44 -1.10 -14.66
CA GLN A 67 -3.21 -2.02 -13.55
C GLN A 67 -4.16 -1.70 -12.38
N LEU A 68 -4.51 -2.71 -11.59
CA LEU A 68 -5.06 -2.53 -10.25
C LEU A 68 -4.18 -1.58 -9.42
N PRO A 69 -4.76 -0.55 -8.76
CA PRO A 69 -4.03 0.37 -7.90
C PRO A 69 -3.71 -0.25 -6.53
N LEU A 70 -3.25 -1.49 -6.49
CA LEU A 70 -2.89 -2.24 -5.28
C LEU A 70 -1.43 -2.70 -5.34
N ARG A 71 -0.77 -2.68 -4.19
CA ARG A 71 0.52 -3.35 -3.97
C ARG A 71 0.41 -4.32 -2.78
N LEU A 72 1.21 -5.38 -2.80
CA LEU A 72 1.42 -6.21 -1.62
C LEU A 72 2.07 -5.36 -0.52
N ALA A 73 1.56 -5.51 0.71
CA ALA A 73 1.95 -4.66 1.82
C ALA A 73 2.36 -5.46 3.07
N TRP A 74 2.96 -6.63 2.86
CA TRP A 74 3.56 -7.45 3.93
C TRP A 74 4.90 -6.89 4.40
N ALA A 75 5.67 -6.29 3.48
CA ALA A 75 6.92 -5.61 3.77
C ALA A 75 7.03 -4.38 2.85
N LEU A 76 7.44 -3.25 3.42
CA LEU A 76 7.55 -1.97 2.74
C LEU A 76 8.89 -1.34 3.13
N SER A 77 9.60 -0.72 2.19
CA SER A 77 10.80 0.04 2.53
C SER A 77 10.44 1.29 3.34
N ILE A 78 11.34 1.70 4.24
CA ILE A 78 11.17 2.89 5.11
C ILE A 78 10.84 4.15 4.29
N HIS A 79 11.48 4.33 3.14
CA HIS A 79 11.22 5.47 2.25
C HIS A 79 9.80 5.45 1.66
N LYS A 80 9.20 4.27 1.49
CA LYS A 80 7.83 4.13 0.95
C LYS A 80 6.75 4.16 2.03
N SER A 81 7.13 4.14 3.31
CA SER A 81 6.23 4.35 4.46
C SER A 81 6.27 5.78 5.03
N GLN A 82 7.10 6.67 4.48
CA GLN A 82 7.24 8.02 5.00
C GLN A 82 5.92 8.80 4.92
N GLY A 83 5.42 9.26 6.06
CA GLY A 83 4.15 10.01 6.18
C GLY A 83 2.92 9.14 6.45
N GLN A 84 3.08 7.82 6.57
CA GLN A 84 1.98 6.89 6.85
C GLN A 84 2.04 6.36 8.28
N THR A 85 0.87 6.17 8.90
CA THR A 85 0.72 5.49 10.18
C THR A 85 0.62 3.99 9.93
N ILE A 86 1.72 3.25 10.12
CA ILE A 86 1.75 1.78 9.97
C ILE A 86 1.59 1.15 11.35
N LYS A 87 0.52 0.36 11.56
CA LYS A 87 0.20 -0.26 12.85
C LYS A 87 1.17 -1.37 13.28
N TYR A 88 1.80 -2.05 12.33
CA TYR A 88 2.78 -3.13 12.58
C TYR A 88 3.97 -2.97 11.66
N LEU A 89 5.13 -2.64 12.22
CA LEU A 89 6.38 -2.40 11.51
C LEU A 89 7.43 -3.38 12.03
N CYS A 90 7.89 -4.30 11.17
CA CYS A 90 9.11 -5.07 11.40
C CYS A 90 10.20 -4.44 10.53
N VAL A 91 11.28 -3.99 11.16
CA VAL A 91 12.39 -3.29 10.49
C VAL A 91 13.58 -4.22 10.45
N ASP A 92 13.94 -4.73 9.27
CA ASP A 92 15.22 -5.41 9.07
C ASP A 92 16.33 -4.36 8.93
N ILE A 93 17.16 -4.22 9.96
CA ILE A 93 18.25 -3.24 10.07
C ILE A 93 19.59 -3.83 9.57
N GLY A 94 19.63 -5.09 9.11
CA GLY A 94 20.87 -5.81 8.75
C GLY A 94 21.74 -5.15 7.67
N LYS A 95 21.23 -4.18 6.92
CA LYS A 95 21.97 -3.41 5.89
C LYS A 95 21.77 -1.89 5.99
N SER A 96 21.60 -1.31 7.18
CA SER A 96 21.41 0.13 7.33
C SER A 96 22.71 0.92 7.07
N PHE A 97 22.83 1.49 5.87
CA PHE A 97 23.80 2.54 5.58
C PHE A 97 23.26 3.89 6.08
N THR A 98 24.00 4.52 6.99
CA THR A 98 23.93 5.90 7.49
C THR A 98 23.36 6.10 8.89
N THR A 99 24.21 6.68 9.74
CA THR A 99 23.98 7.14 11.12
C THR A 99 22.90 8.23 11.14
N GLY A 100 21.63 7.84 11.27
CA GLY A 100 20.51 8.79 11.40
C GLY A 100 19.14 8.17 11.15
N MET A 101 19.05 7.15 10.29
CA MET A 101 17.78 6.49 9.98
C MET A 101 17.23 5.64 11.15
N VAL A 102 18.12 5.12 12.00
CA VAL A 102 17.75 4.33 13.19
C VAL A 102 16.96 5.15 14.21
N TYR A 103 17.33 6.42 14.42
CA TYR A 103 16.62 7.31 15.34
C TYR A 103 15.20 7.67 14.83
N VAL A 104 15.04 7.83 13.51
CA VAL A 104 13.73 8.10 12.88
C VAL A 104 12.81 6.88 12.93
N ALA A 105 13.38 5.67 12.83
CA ALA A 105 12.61 4.43 12.98
C ALA A 105 12.13 4.23 14.43
N LEU A 106 13.00 4.48 15.43
CA LEU A 106 12.68 4.30 16.84
C LEU A 106 11.70 5.36 17.38
N SER A 107 11.80 6.61 16.94
CA SER A 107 10.93 7.70 17.40
C SER A 107 9.47 7.61 16.95
N ARG A 108 9.12 6.64 16.08
CA ARG A 108 7.75 6.41 15.59
C ARG A 108 7.06 5.20 16.22
N GLY A 109 7.78 4.38 16.98
CA GLY A 109 7.22 3.24 17.71
C GLY A 109 6.74 3.66 19.09
N THR A 110 5.43 3.67 19.33
CA THR A 110 4.86 3.98 20.65
C THR A 110 4.87 2.80 21.63
N HIS A 111 5.26 1.58 21.19
CA HIS A 111 5.38 0.43 22.07
C HIS A 111 6.63 -0.42 21.74
N LEU A 112 7.39 -0.71 22.80
CA LEU A 112 8.66 -1.47 22.82
C LEU A 112 8.51 -2.97 22.46
N ALA A 113 7.30 -3.44 22.12
CA ALA A 113 6.97 -4.86 22.00
C ALA A 113 7.07 -5.43 20.57
N GLY A 114 7.71 -4.72 19.64
CA GLY A 114 7.73 -5.10 18.22
C GLY A 114 9.09 -5.02 17.54
N ILE A 115 10.19 -5.02 18.30
CA ILE A 115 11.55 -5.04 17.74
C ILE A 115 12.09 -6.47 17.90
N GLU A 116 11.90 -7.29 16.88
CA GLU A 116 12.77 -8.43 16.55
C GLU A 116 13.42 -8.18 15.19
#